data_AF-A0A3N1A8B0-F1
#
_entry.id   AF-A0A3N1A8B0-F1
#
_cell.length_a   1.000
_cell.length_b   1.000
_cell.length_c   1.000
_cell.angle_alpha   90.00
_cell.angle_beta   90.00
_cell.angle_gamma   90.00
#
_symmetry.space_group_name_H-M   'P 1'
#
loop_
_entity.id
_entity.type
_entity.pdbx_description
1 polymer ?
#
loop_
_entity_poly.entity_id
_entity_poly.type
_entity_poly.pdbx_seq_one_letter_code
_entity_poly.pdbx_strand_id
1 'polypeptide(L)' 'MMEVGALFSAALLGFCAGLWSFKVKSRWCPDCGRTTYPIADRRDG' A
#
# COMPACT_ATOMS: atom_id res chain seq x y z
N MET A 1 -0.64 0.95 30.70
CA MET A 1 -1.65 0.62 29.65
C MET A 1 -1.50 1.51 28.41
N MET A 2 -1.26 2.82 28.56
CA MET A 2 -1.07 3.76 27.42
C MET A 2 0.18 3.46 26.57
N GLU A 3 1.29 3.07 27.19
CA GLU A 3 2.55 2.71 26.51
C GLU A 3 2.38 1.57 25.50
N VAL A 4 1.65 0.53 25.89
CA VAL A 4 1.40 -0.64 25.04
C VAL A 4 0.57 -0.21 23.82
N GLY A 5 -0.47 0.61 24.03
CA GLY A 5 -1.28 1.14 22.93
C GLY A 5 -0.48 2.03 21.97
N ALA A 6 0.46 2.83 22.47
CA ALA A 6 1.35 3.66 21.65
C ALA A 6 2.32 2.81 20.81
N LEU A 7 2.87 1.75 21.38
CA LEU A 7 3.76 0.82 20.65
C LEU A 7 3.01 0.08 19.54
N PHE A 8 1.80 -0.41 19.84
CA PHE A 8 0.97 -1.09 18.83
C PHE A 8 0.55 -0.15 17.70
N SER A 9 0.17 1.09 18.01
CA SER A 9 -0.21 2.07 16.98
C SER A 9 0.99 2.48 16.13
N ALA A 10 2.16 2.71 16.73
CA ALA A 10 3.39 3.00 15.99
C ALA A 10 3.79 1.84 15.07
N ALA A 11 3.70 0.59 15.54
CA ALA A 11 3.99 -0.59 14.74
C ALA A 11 3.01 -0.75 13.56
N LEU A 12 1.70 -0.58 13.81
CA LEU A 12 0.67 -0.63 12.77
C LEU A 12 0.84 0.49 11.74
N LEU A 13 1.13 1.71 12.18
CA LEU A 13 1.37 2.85 11.28
C LEU A 13 2.62 2.63 10.43
N GLY A 14 3.72 2.16 11.03
CA GLY A 14 4.94 1.82 10.29
C GLY A 14 4.72 0.69 9.28
N PHE A 15 3.97 -0.35 9.66
CA PHE A 15 3.61 -1.46 8.78
C PHE A 15 2.73 -0.98 7.60
N CYS A 16 1.70 -0.18 7.87
CA CYS A 16 0.84 0.40 6.84
C CYS A 16 1.61 1.34 5.92
N ALA A 17 2.51 2.18 6.45
CA ALA A 17 3.35 3.07 5.65
C ALA A 17 4.31 2.27 4.74
N GLY A 18 4.90 1.20 5.25
CA GLY A 18 5.71 0.26 4.47
C GLY A 18 4.91 -0.38 3.34
N LEU A 19 3.74 -0.96 3.66
CA LEU A 19 2.84 -1.55 2.66
C LEU A 19 2.37 -0.52 1.62
N TRP A 20 2.09 0.72 2.03
CA TRP A 20 1.71 1.79 1.12
C TRP A 20 2.85 2.13 0.17
N SER A 21 4.08 2.22 0.67
CA SER A 21 5.27 2.45 -0.15
C SER A 21 5.48 1.34 -1.19
N PHE A 22 5.30 0.07 -0.79
CA PHE A 22 5.30 -1.06 -1.71
C PHE A 22 4.14 -1.00 -2.71
N LYS A 23 2.92 -0.67 -2.28
CA LYS A 23 1.75 -0.56 -3.18
C LYS A 23 1.94 0.56 -4.21
N VAL A 24 2.52 1.69 -3.83
CA VAL A 24 2.84 2.78 -4.75
C VAL A 24 3.92 2.34 -5.73
N LYS A 25 4.94 1.61 -5.28
CA LYS A 25 6.01 1.10 -6.16
C LYS A 25 5.50 0.01 -7.12
N SER A 26 4.68 -0.93 -6.66
CA SER A 26 4.08 -1.97 -7.51
C SER A 26 3.06 -1.39 -8.49
N ARG A 27 2.44 -0.26 -8.14
CA ARG A 27 1.62 0.51 -9.07
C ARG A 27 2.47 1.21 -10.13
N TRP A 28 3.79 1.26 -10.02
CA TRP A 28 4.68 1.80 -11.04
C TRP A 28 5.38 0.64 -11.75
N CYS A 29 5.07 0.43 -13.03
CA CYS A 29 5.79 -0.57 -13.81
C CYS A 29 7.25 -0.10 -14.00
N PRO A 30 8.27 -0.84 -13.50
CA PRO A 30 9.67 -0.40 -13.54
C PRO A 30 10.27 -0.38 -14.95
N ASP A 31 9.60 -1.00 -15.93
CA ASP A 31 10.05 -1.08 -17.33
C ASP A 31 9.55 0.11 -18.17
N CYS A 32 8.30 0.53 -17.95
CA CYS A 32 7.64 1.53 -18.81
C CYS A 32 7.20 2.83 -18.10
N GLY A 33 7.39 2.94 -16.77
CA GLY A 33 7.07 4.14 -15.99
C GLY A 33 5.58 4.51 -15.92
N ARG A 34 4.69 3.70 -16.52
CA ARG A 34 3.25 3.88 -16.43
C ARG A 34 2.73 3.29 -15.13
N THR A 35 1.81 4.04 -14.53
CA THR A 35 1.06 3.58 -13.37
C THR A 35 0.13 2.44 -13.80
N THR A 36 0.32 1.26 -13.21
CA THR A 36 -0.54 0.08 -13.36
C THR A 36 -1.83 0.33 -12.57
N TYR A 37 -2.68 1.23 -13.07
CA TYR A 37 -4.09 1.16 -12.73
C TYR A 37 -4.61 -0.15 -13.31
N PRO A 38 -5.27 -1.03 -12.55
CA PRO A 38 -6.17 -1.94 -13.21
C PRO A 38 -7.26 -1.05 -13.84
N ILE A 39 -7.45 -1.25 -15.13
CA ILE A 39 -8.71 -0.98 -15.82
C ILE A 39 -9.80 -1.61 -14.94
N ALA A 40 -10.46 -0.80 -14.11
CA ALA A 40 -11.70 -1.17 -13.44
C ALA A 40 -12.87 -1.09 -14.44
N ASP A 41 -12.67 -1.69 -15.63
CA ASP A 41 -13.63 -1.69 -16.73
C ASP A 41 -13.39 -2.91 -17.64
N ARG A 42 -13.55 -4.14 -17.12
CA ARG A 42 -14.02 -5.27 -17.95
C ARG A 42 -14.34 -6.53 -17.14
N ARG A 43 -15.65 -6.85 -17.17
CA ARG A 43 -16.36 -8.08 -16.77
C ARG A 43 -16.90 -8.01 -15.33
N ASP A 44 -18.19 -7.78 -15.06
CA ASP A 44 -19.42 -8.24 -15.73
C ASP A 44 -19.28 -9.65 -16.30
N GLY A 45 -19.57 -10.61 -15.41
CA GLY A 45 -19.65 -12.04 -15.64
C GLY A 45 -20.10 -12.71 -14.35
#